data_AF-A0A067TGI2-F1
#
_entry.id   AF-A0A067TGI2-F1
#
_cell.length_a   1.000
_cell.length_b   1.000
_cell.length_c   1.000
_cell.angle_alpha   90.00
_cell.angle_beta   90.00
_cell.angle_gamma   90.00
#
_symmetry.space_group_name_H-M   'P 1'
#
loop_
_entity.id
_entity.type
_entity.pdbx_description
1 polymer ?
#
loop_
_entity_poly.entity_id
_entity_poly.type
_entity_poly.pdbx_seq_one_letter_code
_entity_poly.pdbx_strand_id
1 'polypeptide(L)' 'GGCPITQQNYIDFYYRTLTNAGSPIFPDVNNVKGWWNAISAWANTGSSVPYTNFNDW' A
#
# COMPACT_ATOMS: atom_id res chain seq x y z
N GLY A 1 -3.35 0.45 -18.65
CA GLY A 1 -2.42 0.58 -17.52
C GLY A 1 -3.11 1.39 -16.45
N GLY A 2 -3.27 0.84 -15.24
CA GLY A 2 -3.98 1.53 -14.15
C GLY A 2 -3.19 2.71 -13.57
N CYS A 3 -3.87 3.53 -12.77
CA CYS A 3 -3.24 4.64 -12.05
C CYS A 3 -2.13 4.12 -11.11
N PRO A 4 -0.98 4.80 -11.02
CA PRO A 4 0.05 4.44 -10.05
C PRO A 4 -0.46 4.54 -8.61
N ILE A 5 -0.07 3.58 -7.79
CA ILE A 5 -0.36 3.54 -6.36
C ILE A 5 0.72 4.33 -5.62
N THR A 6 0.30 5.25 -4.76
CA THR A 6 1.20 6.00 -3.86
C THR A 6 1.19 5.40 -2.45
N GLN A 7 2.15 5.82 -1.61
CA GLN A 7 2.18 5.46 -0.19
C GLN A 7 0.86 5.78 0.53
N GLN A 8 0.26 6.94 0.25
CA GLN A 8 -1.00 7.33 0.90
C GLN A 8 -2.14 6.42 0.45
N ASN A 9 -2.20 6.06 -0.84
CA ASN A 9 -3.22 5.13 -1.32
C ASN A 9 -3.11 3.77 -0.62
N TYR A 10 -1.90 3.28 -0.38
CA TYR A 10 -1.69 2.03 0.35
C TYR A 10 -2.11 2.13 1.82
N ILE A 11 -1.77 3.22 2.51
CA ILE A 11 -2.18 3.45 3.90
C ILE A 11 -3.72 3.51 4.01
N ASP A 12 -4.36 4.28 3.13
CA ASP A 12 -5.81 4.42 3.11
C ASP A 12 -6.50 3.08 2.82
N PHE A 13 -5.97 2.32 1.85
CA PHE A 13 -6.44 0.98 1.55
C PHE A 13 -6.36 0.06 2.78
N TYR A 14 -5.22 0.04 3.46
CA TYR A 14 -4.98 -0.85 4.59
C TYR A 14 -5.93 -0.54 5.76
N TYR A 15 -6.02 0.73 6.18
CA TYR A 15 -6.90 1.11 7.28
C TYR A 15 -8.38 1.00 6.94
N ARG A 16 -8.79 1.31 5.70
CA ARG A 16 -10.18 1.10 5.28
C ARG A 16 -10.56 -0.38 5.27
N THR A 17 -9.62 -1.25 4.92
CA THR A 17 -9.83 -2.70 4.95
C THR A 17 -10.03 -3.19 6.38
N LEU A 18 -9.21 -2.73 7.34
CA LEU A 18 -9.37 -3.06 8.75
C LEU A 18 -10.71 -2.57 9.31
N THR A 19 -11.09 -1.34 9.00
CA THR A 19 -12.40 -0.79 9.40
C THR A 19 -13.55 -1.60 8.83
N ASN A 20 -13.50 -1.94 7.54
CA ASN A 20 -14.54 -2.75 6.89
C ASN A 20 -14.62 -4.17 7.45
N ALA A 21 -13.50 -4.73 7.90
CA ALA A 21 -13.45 -6.03 8.57
C ALA A 21 -13.91 -5.96 10.04
N GLY A 22 -14.20 -4.76 10.58
CA GLY A 22 -14.57 -4.57 11.98
C GLY A 22 -13.41 -4.76 12.96
N SER A 23 -12.16 -4.62 12.50
CA SER A 23 -10.98 -4.76 13.37
C SER A 23 -10.95 -3.63 14.40
N PRO A 24 -10.82 -3.95 15.71
CA PRO A 24 -10.60 -2.94 16.74
C PRO A 24 -9.12 -2.56 16.88
N ILE A 25 -8.22 -3.25 16.18
CA ILE A 25 -6.77 -3.06 16.29
C ILE A 25 -6.23 -2.47 15.00
N PHE A 26 -5.52 -1.35 15.11
CA PHE A 26 -4.87 -0.65 14.02
C PHE A 26 -3.36 -0.57 14.32
N PRO A 27 -2.49 -1.03 13.41
CA PRO A 27 -1.05 -0.87 13.58
C PRO A 27 -0.64 0.60 13.45
N ASP A 28 0.48 0.95 14.09
CA ASP A 28 1.10 2.27 13.94
C ASP A 28 1.37 2.59 12.47
N VAL A 29 1.14 3.84 12.09
CA VAL A 29 1.29 4.29 10.70
C VAL A 29 2.72 4.12 10.18
N ASN A 30 3.74 4.18 11.04
CA ASN A 30 5.12 3.97 10.64
C ASN A 30 5.38 2.51 10.24
N ASN A 31 4.68 1.54 10.85
CA ASN A 31 4.75 0.15 10.43
C ASN A 31 4.15 -0.01 9.02
N VAL A 32 2.98 0.59 8.77
CA VAL A 32 2.31 0.55 7.46
C VAL A 32 3.18 1.21 6.39
N LYS A 33 3.81 2.35 6.71
CA LYS A 33 4.80 3.00 5.85
C LYS A 33 6.00 2.12 5.57
N GLY A 34 6.50 1.39 6.58
CA GLY A 34 7.59 0.44 6.43
C GLY A 34 7.27 -0.69 5.45
N TRP A 35 6.05 -1.24 5.50
CA TRP A 35 5.59 -2.24 4.53
C TRP A 35 5.48 -1.68 3.12
N TRP A 36 4.98 -0.45 2.96
CA TRP A 36 4.98 0.22 1.67
C TRP A 36 6.41 0.40 1.13
N ASN A 37 7.36 0.82 1.96
CA ASN A 37 8.74 1.02 1.55
C ASN A 37 9.37 -0.28 1.01
N ALA A 38 9.06 -1.43 1.61
CA ALA A 38 9.52 -2.73 1.11
C ALA A 38 8.93 -3.04 -0.28
N ILE A 39 7.65 -2.77 -0.50
CA ILE A 39 6.96 -2.92 -1.79
C ILE A 39 7.57 -2.00 -2.85
N SER A 40 7.73 -0.71 -2.54
CA SER A 40 8.28 0.27 -3.48
C SER A 40 9.75 -0.01 -3.81
N ALA A 41 10.52 -0.52 -2.85
CA ALA A 41 11.90 -0.95 -3.07
C ALA A 41 11.99 -2.16 -4.00
N TRP A 42 11.11 -3.17 -3.81
CA TRP A 42 11.01 -4.31 -4.72
C TRP A 42 10.62 -3.89 -6.14
N ALA A 43 9.64 -2.99 -6.27
CA ALA A 43 9.16 -2.51 -7.56
C ALA A 43 10.19 -1.63 -8.30
N ASN A 44 11.08 -0.97 -7.57
CA ASN A 44 12.11 -0.07 -8.08
C ASN A 44 11.58 1.04 -9.03
N THR A 45 10.42 1.59 -8.72
CA THR A 45 9.74 2.63 -9.53
C THR A 45 9.71 4.01 -8.88
N GLY A 46 10.38 4.19 -7.73
CA GLY A 46 10.43 5.45 -6.99
C GLY A 46 9.23 5.65 -6.05
N SER A 47 8.65 6.85 -6.05
CA SER A 47 7.62 7.28 -5.08
C SER A 47 6.21 6.73 -5.36
N SER A 48 6.00 6.12 -6.52
CA SER A 48 4.74 5.47 -6.89
C SER A 48 5.01 4.18 -7.61
N VAL A 49 4.11 3.21 -7.45
CA VAL A 49 4.21 1.89 -8.08
C VAL A 49 3.11 1.79 -9.14
N PRO A 50 3.45 1.66 -10.44
CA PRO A 50 2.47 1.42 -11.48
C PRO A 50 1.58 0.23 -11.13
N TYR A 51 0.26 0.34 -11.34
CA TYR A 51 -0.66 -0.75 -11.03
C TYR A 51 -0.28 -2.08 -11.71
N THR A 52 0.31 -1.99 -12.90
CA THR A 52 0.79 -3.15 -13.66
C THR A 52 1.89 -3.93 -12.94
N ASN A 53 2.63 -3.34 -12.01
CA ASN A 53 3.65 -4.05 -11.23
C ASN A 53 3.03 -4.93 -10.12
N PHE A 54 1.79 -4.65 -9.71
CA PHE A 54 1.04 -5.50 -8.78
C PHE A 54 0.24 -6.57 -9.49
N ASN A 55 0.06 -6.44 -10.81
CA ASN A 55 -0.77 -7.32 -11.60
C ASN A 55 0.10 -8.45 -12.17
N ASP A 56 0.10 -9.59 -11.50
CA ASP A 56 0.51 -10.89 -12.04
C ASP A 56 -0.64 -11.40 -12.92
N TRP A 57 -0.57 -11.15 -14.23
CA TRP A 57 -1.58 -11.62 -15.20
C TRP A 57 -1.14 -12.93 -15.85
#